data_AF-A0A2V8RPK7-F1
#
_entry.id   AF-A0A2V8RPK7-F1
#
_cell.length_a   1.000
_cell.length_b   1.000
_cell.length_c   1.000
_cell.angle_alpha   90.00
_cell.angle_beta   90.00
_cell.angle_gamma   90.00
#
_symmetry.space_group_name_H-M   'P 1'
#
loop_
_entity.id
_entity.type
_entity.pdbx_description
1 polymer ?
#
loop_
_entity_poly.entity_id
_entity_poly.type
_entity_poly.pdbx_seq_one_letter_code
_entity_poly.pdbx_strand_id
1 'polypeptide(L)'
;MTKRLFQFVTICLLLIAGSQGIVAQTKKAAAVATTAIGATDWSKEVVESTIKRYPTAESLKGWGYAKSLYLYGQYLVYLRTKEVRYLQHLKDWTDLHIDEKGTINRPITALDYMLPANLCLILYKETKQEKYKLCADNVRRVFDTYPRTKDGGFWHANIKSREYQLWADGVFMGMPFLVRYGKMFGDSKYTDAEAVKQMLVYYKNLNDPATGLLWHA
;
A
#
# COMPACT_ATOMS: atom_id res chain seq x y z
N MET A 1 12.92 -45.39 -65.70
CA MET A 1 13.09 -46.86 -65.71
C MET A 1 13.63 -47.25 -64.33
N THR A 2 13.06 -48.16 -63.53
CA THR A 2 11.94 -49.08 -63.73
C THR A 2 11.68 -49.85 -62.42
N LYS A 3 10.39 -50.09 -62.15
CA LYS A 3 9.79 -51.30 -61.49
C LYS A 3 9.93 -51.41 -59.95
N ARG A 4 8.85 -51.37 -59.14
CA ARG A 4 7.62 -52.20 -59.07
C ARG A 4 7.91 -53.72 -59.09
N LEU A 5 7.63 -54.45 -58.01
CA LEU A 5 6.76 -55.64 -57.99
C LEU A 5 6.60 -56.15 -56.54
N PHE A 6 5.39 -56.11 -55.96
CA PHE A 6 4.42 -57.22 -55.80
C PHE A 6 4.85 -58.28 -54.76
N GLN A 7 4.18 -58.41 -53.61
CA GLN A 7 2.83 -59.00 -53.39
C GLN A 7 2.88 -60.54 -53.22
N PHE A 8 2.75 -61.00 -51.97
CA PHE A 8 2.10 -62.27 -51.58
C PHE A 8 1.45 -62.02 -50.20
N VAL A 9 0.14 -61.73 -50.14
CA VAL A 9 -1.02 -62.66 -50.10
C VAL A 9 -1.25 -63.19 -48.67
N THR A 10 -2.17 -62.59 -47.90
CA THR A 10 -3.59 -62.99 -47.66
C THR A 10 -3.68 -64.05 -46.55
N ILE A 11 -4.32 -63.78 -45.41
CA ILE A 11 -5.65 -64.27 -44.95
C ILE A 11 -5.71 -63.74 -43.50
N CYS A 12 -6.71 -63.00 -42.99
CA CYS A 12 -8.13 -63.31 -42.94
C CYS A 12 -8.92 -62.02 -42.68
N LEU A 13 -9.98 -61.82 -43.46
CA LEU A 13 -11.04 -60.86 -43.16
C LEU A 13 -11.92 -61.40 -42.02
N LEU A 14 -12.62 -60.45 -41.40
CA LEU A 14 -13.96 -60.57 -40.77
C LEU A 14 -14.04 -60.80 -39.25
N LEU A 15 -14.70 -59.81 -38.63
CA LEU A 15 -15.47 -59.85 -37.39
C LEU A 15 -14.57 -59.73 -36.14
N ILE A 16 -14.63 -58.69 -35.33
CA ILE A 16 -15.83 -58.10 -34.73
C ILE A 16 -15.54 -56.61 -34.47
N ALA A 17 -16.29 -55.75 -35.13
CA ALA A 17 -16.55 -54.40 -34.65
C ALA A 17 -17.27 -54.52 -33.29
N GLY A 18 -16.60 -54.13 -32.21
CA GLY A 18 -17.19 -54.28 -30.87
C GLY A 18 -16.48 -53.59 -29.71
N SER A 19 -15.41 -52.83 -29.93
CA SER A 19 -14.66 -52.20 -28.82
C SER A 19 -14.89 -50.69 -28.63
N GLN A 20 -15.73 -50.05 -29.46
CA GLN A 20 -16.06 -48.63 -29.24
C GLN A 20 -17.23 -48.39 -28.26
N GLY A 21 -17.81 -49.45 -27.67
CA GLY A 21 -18.95 -49.36 -26.75
C GLY A 21 -18.63 -49.40 -25.26
N ILE A 22 -17.38 -49.65 -24.84
CA ILE A 22 -17.07 -49.90 -23.41
C ILE A 22 -16.28 -48.76 -22.73
N VAL A 23 -15.82 -47.75 -23.49
CA VAL A 23 -15.12 -46.58 -22.91
C VAL A 23 -16.06 -45.38 -22.66
N ALA A 24 -17.35 -45.50 -22.98
CA ALA A 24 -18.30 -44.40 -22.88
C ALA A 24 -19.10 -44.35 -21.55
N GLN A 25 -18.82 -45.23 -20.58
CA GLN A 25 -19.71 -45.39 -19.42
C GLN A 25 -19.00 -45.47 -18.06
N THR A 26 -18.05 -44.58 -17.77
CA THR A 26 -17.63 -44.29 -16.37
C THR A 26 -17.18 -42.85 -16.09
N LYS A 27 -17.42 -41.87 -16.97
CA LYS A 27 -17.18 -40.43 -16.66
C LYS A 27 -18.46 -39.64 -16.41
N LYS A 28 -19.37 -40.21 -15.62
CA LYS A 28 -20.48 -39.47 -15.00
C LYS A 28 -20.55 -39.78 -13.51
N ALA A 29 -19.41 -39.73 -12.82
CA ALA A 29 -19.39 -39.46 -11.40
C ALA A 29 -19.47 -37.94 -11.25
N ALA A 30 -20.51 -37.50 -10.56
CA ALA A 30 -20.88 -36.10 -10.40
C ALA A 30 -19.67 -35.22 -10.12
N ALA A 31 -19.46 -34.23 -10.99
CA ALA A 31 -18.85 -32.98 -10.56
C ALA A 31 -19.80 -32.38 -9.51
N VAL A 32 -19.67 -32.83 -8.26
CA VAL A 32 -19.94 -31.96 -7.14
C VAL A 32 -18.87 -30.90 -7.28
N ALA A 33 -19.23 -29.80 -7.95
CA ALA A 33 -18.57 -28.55 -7.69
C ALA A 33 -18.74 -28.32 -6.20
N THR A 34 -17.76 -28.77 -5.41
CA THR A 34 -17.41 -28.07 -4.20
C THR A 34 -16.99 -26.69 -4.69
N THR A 35 -17.97 -25.80 -4.84
CA THR A 35 -17.76 -24.40 -4.58
C THR A 35 -17.13 -24.38 -3.20
N ALA A 36 -15.80 -24.40 -3.15
CA ALA A 36 -15.10 -23.87 -2.01
C ALA A 36 -15.75 -22.51 -1.80
N ILE A 37 -16.48 -22.36 -0.70
CA ILE A 37 -16.91 -21.05 -0.24
C ILE A 37 -15.60 -20.28 -0.18
N GLY A 38 -15.34 -19.43 -1.18
CA GLY A 38 -14.07 -18.74 -1.29
C GLY A 38 -13.85 -18.02 0.03
N ALA A 39 -12.72 -18.27 0.68
CA ALA A 39 -12.41 -17.61 1.93
C ALA A 39 -12.64 -16.10 1.76
N THR A 40 -13.39 -15.49 2.68
CA THR A 40 -13.72 -14.07 2.62
C THR A 40 -12.44 -13.24 2.49
N ASP A 41 -12.36 -12.40 1.46
CA ASP A 41 -11.26 -11.44 1.32
C ASP A 41 -11.50 -10.27 2.28
N TRP A 42 -11.11 -10.45 3.54
CA TRP A 42 -11.33 -9.46 4.59
C TRP A 42 -10.75 -8.09 4.29
N SER A 43 -9.63 -8.02 3.57
CA SER A 43 -9.04 -6.74 3.18
C SER A 43 -9.90 -6.01 2.14
N LYS A 44 -10.51 -6.75 1.19
CA LYS A 44 -11.49 -6.19 0.27
C LYS A 44 -12.75 -5.74 1.04
N GLU A 45 -13.29 -6.58 1.92
CA GLU A 45 -14.49 -6.26 2.70
C GLU A 45 -14.34 -5.01 3.59
N VAL A 46 -13.16 -4.80 4.18
CA VAL A 46 -12.88 -3.57 4.94
C VAL A 46 -12.92 -2.32 4.04
N VAL A 47 -12.36 -2.41 2.83
CA VAL A 47 -12.40 -1.32 1.86
C VAL A 47 -13.82 -1.06 1.39
N GLU A 48 -14.59 -2.12 1.06
CA GLU A 48 -16.00 -1.98 0.66
C GLU A 48 -16.83 -1.33 1.74
N SER A 49 -16.73 -1.83 2.98
CA SER A 49 -17.48 -1.31 4.11
C SER A 49 -17.17 0.17 4.35
N THR A 50 -15.91 0.56 4.19
CA THR A 50 -15.47 1.94 4.43
C THR A 50 -15.89 2.87 3.30
N ILE A 51 -15.77 2.47 2.02
CA ILE A 51 -16.29 3.26 0.89
C ILE A 51 -17.82 3.40 1.00
N LYS A 52 -18.54 2.36 1.42
CA LYS A 52 -19.99 2.43 1.66
C LYS A 52 -20.34 3.45 2.75
N ARG A 53 -19.55 3.53 3.83
CA ARG A 53 -19.78 4.50 4.92
C ARG A 53 -19.32 5.92 4.57
N TYR A 54 -18.30 6.04 3.74
CA TYR A 54 -17.65 7.29 3.36
C TYR A 54 -17.44 7.36 1.83
N PRO A 55 -18.52 7.54 1.05
CA PRO A 55 -18.45 7.44 -0.40
C PRO A 55 -17.74 8.61 -1.08
N THR A 56 -17.61 9.77 -0.41
CA THR A 56 -16.96 10.97 -0.97
C THR A 56 -15.73 11.39 -0.17
N ALA A 57 -14.86 12.18 -0.78
CA ALA A 57 -13.69 12.75 -0.11
C ALA A 57 -14.07 13.53 1.17
N GLU A 58 -15.13 14.34 1.13
CA GLU A 58 -15.61 15.14 2.25
C GLU A 58 -16.09 14.26 3.41
N SER A 59 -16.71 13.13 3.10
CA SER A 59 -17.23 12.20 4.12
C SER A 59 -16.12 11.54 4.94
N LEU A 60 -14.90 11.38 4.38
CA LEU A 60 -13.72 10.89 5.10
C LEU A 60 -13.10 11.93 6.05
N LYS A 61 -13.52 13.21 5.94
CA LYS A 61 -13.06 14.36 6.74
C LYS A 61 -11.57 14.71 6.52
N GLY A 62 -11.05 15.58 7.40
CA GLY A 62 -9.80 16.32 7.22
C GLY A 62 -8.51 15.49 7.13
N TRP A 63 -7.45 16.15 6.68
CA TRP A 63 -6.10 15.61 6.55
C TRP A 63 -5.51 15.16 7.89
N GLY A 64 -5.18 13.87 8.02
CA GLY A 64 -4.54 13.34 9.22
C GLY A 64 -4.19 11.87 9.11
N TYR A 65 -3.31 11.41 10.01
CA TYR A 65 -2.68 10.10 9.92
C TYR A 65 -3.69 8.95 9.78
N ALA A 66 -4.75 8.90 10.59
CA ALA A 66 -5.67 7.77 10.65
C ALA A 66 -6.35 7.50 9.29
N LYS A 67 -6.76 8.58 8.60
CA LYS A 67 -7.35 8.48 7.26
C LYS A 67 -6.32 8.04 6.24
N SER A 68 -5.12 8.63 6.29
CA SER A 68 -4.06 8.27 5.35
C SER A 68 -3.55 6.84 5.52
N LEU A 69 -3.51 6.33 6.74
CA LEU A 69 -3.10 4.96 7.03
C LEU A 69 -4.11 3.97 6.46
N TYR A 70 -5.41 4.24 6.66
CA TYR A 70 -6.47 3.48 6.01
C TYR A 70 -6.33 3.54 4.48
N LEU A 71 -6.16 4.72 3.89
CA LEU A 71 -6.05 4.90 2.45
C LEU A 71 -4.79 4.22 1.87
N TYR A 72 -3.69 4.18 2.62
CA TYR A 72 -2.53 3.37 2.26
C TYR A 72 -2.89 1.88 2.21
N GLY A 73 -3.63 1.37 3.19
CA GLY A 73 -4.17 0.00 3.15
C GLY A 73 -5.08 -0.25 1.94
N GLN A 74 -5.99 0.68 1.63
CA GLN A 74 -6.83 0.64 0.43
C GLN A 74 -6.00 0.62 -0.86
N TYR A 75 -4.90 1.37 -0.92
CA TYR A 75 -3.97 1.32 -2.04
C TYR A 75 -3.28 -0.05 -2.18
N LEU A 76 -2.93 -0.71 -1.07
CA LEU A 76 -2.39 -2.07 -1.12
C LEU A 76 -3.42 -3.07 -1.66
N VAL A 77 -4.71 -2.90 -1.31
CA VAL A 77 -5.79 -3.70 -1.90
C VAL A 77 -5.93 -3.41 -3.39
N TYR A 78 -5.91 -2.14 -3.80
CA TYR A 78 -5.87 -1.75 -5.22
C TYR A 78 -4.70 -2.41 -5.97
N LEU A 79 -3.50 -2.45 -5.39
CA LEU A 79 -2.35 -3.08 -6.03
C LEU A 79 -2.57 -4.56 -6.31
N ARG A 80 -3.29 -5.27 -5.43
CA ARG A 80 -3.64 -6.69 -5.56
C ARG A 80 -4.80 -6.92 -6.52
N THR A 81 -5.87 -6.14 -6.41
CA THR A 81 -7.15 -6.40 -7.12
C THR A 81 -7.30 -5.64 -8.43
N LYS A 82 -6.56 -4.54 -8.61
CA LYS A 82 -6.68 -3.58 -9.71
C LYS A 82 -8.05 -2.92 -9.86
N GLU A 83 -8.85 -2.93 -8.80
CA GLU A 83 -10.14 -2.24 -8.73
C GLU A 83 -9.92 -0.72 -8.69
N VAL A 84 -9.97 -0.06 -9.85
CA VAL A 84 -9.57 1.35 -10.04
C VAL A 84 -10.28 2.31 -9.09
N ARG A 85 -11.54 2.03 -8.71
CA ARG A 85 -12.29 2.88 -7.77
C ARG A 85 -11.62 3.01 -6.39
N TYR A 86 -10.80 2.04 -5.97
CA TYR A 86 -10.04 2.16 -4.73
C TYR A 86 -8.91 3.18 -4.84
N LEU A 87 -8.24 3.25 -6.00
CA LEU A 87 -7.25 4.31 -6.25
C LEU A 87 -7.96 5.66 -6.41
N GLN A 88 -9.09 5.71 -7.11
CA GLN A 88 -9.85 6.94 -7.32
C GLN A 88 -10.31 7.56 -5.99
N HIS A 89 -10.87 6.76 -5.08
CA HIS A 89 -11.32 7.26 -3.77
C HIS A 89 -10.18 7.83 -2.92
N LEU A 90 -8.99 7.21 -2.97
CA LEU A 90 -7.77 7.77 -2.36
C LEU A 90 -7.39 9.10 -3.01
N LYS A 91 -7.37 9.14 -4.35
CA LYS A 91 -7.02 10.33 -5.13
C LYS A 91 -7.96 11.49 -4.84
N ASP A 92 -9.27 11.25 -4.81
CA ASP A 92 -10.28 12.28 -4.53
C ASP A 92 -10.08 12.87 -3.13
N TRP A 93 -9.78 12.01 -2.14
CA TRP A 93 -9.46 12.49 -0.80
C TRP A 93 -8.18 13.33 -0.77
N THR A 94 -7.12 12.93 -1.47
CA THR A 94 -5.89 13.74 -1.52
C THR A 94 -6.11 15.06 -2.24
N ASP A 95 -6.83 15.06 -3.37
CA ASP A 95 -7.12 16.25 -4.17
C ASP A 95 -8.01 17.26 -3.44
N LEU A 96 -8.89 16.81 -2.53
CA LEU A 96 -9.66 17.70 -1.65
C LEU A 96 -8.75 18.53 -0.71
N HIS A 97 -7.56 18.03 -0.39
CA HIS A 97 -6.69 18.61 0.63
C HIS A 97 -5.48 19.36 0.07
N ILE A 98 -5.18 19.24 -1.22
CA ILE A 98 -4.03 19.91 -1.84
C ILE A 98 -4.48 20.73 -3.05
N ASP A 99 -3.87 21.89 -3.23
CA ASP A 99 -4.05 22.69 -4.44
C ASP A 99 -3.06 22.28 -5.56
N GLU A 100 -3.14 22.94 -6.72
CA GLU A 100 -2.23 22.73 -7.86
C GLU A 100 -0.76 23.03 -7.56
N LYS A 101 -0.48 23.82 -6.51
CA LYS A 101 0.88 24.10 -6.02
C LYS A 101 1.33 23.10 -4.96
N GLY A 102 0.53 22.05 -4.69
CA GLY A 102 0.78 21.08 -3.64
C GLY A 102 0.65 21.65 -2.23
N THR A 103 0.02 22.82 -2.06
CA THR A 103 -0.22 23.41 -0.75
C THR A 103 -1.31 22.61 -0.05
N ILE A 104 -0.99 22.05 1.11
CA ILE A 104 -1.96 21.36 1.95
C ILE A 104 -2.85 22.42 2.62
N ASN A 105 -4.16 22.22 2.62
CA ASN A 105 -5.16 23.13 3.20
C ASN A 105 -5.18 23.17 4.74
N ARG A 106 -4.02 22.95 5.38
CA ARG A 106 -3.80 23.04 6.82
C ARG A 106 -2.31 23.16 7.15
N PRO A 107 -1.95 23.74 8.31
CA PRO A 107 -0.57 23.75 8.74
C PRO A 107 -0.12 22.37 9.23
N ILE A 108 1.16 22.05 8.99
CA ILE A 108 1.83 20.80 9.41
C ILE A 108 2.55 21.05 10.74
N THR A 109 1.77 21.15 11.82
CA THR A 109 2.28 21.41 13.18
C THR A 109 2.42 20.16 14.04
N ALA A 110 2.17 18.97 13.50
CA ALA A 110 2.33 17.70 14.20
C ALA A 110 2.85 16.65 13.23
N LEU A 111 3.61 15.68 13.75
CA LEU A 111 4.09 14.54 12.95
C LEU A 111 2.92 13.76 12.35
N ASP A 112 1.78 13.68 13.07
CA ASP A 112 0.49 13.15 12.61
C ASP A 112 -0.02 13.73 11.29
N TYR A 113 0.39 14.95 10.95
CA TYR A 113 0.01 15.62 9.71
C TYR A 113 1.05 15.40 8.59
N MET A 114 2.17 14.74 8.87
CA MET A 114 3.17 14.37 7.87
C MET A 114 2.85 13.02 7.21
N LEU A 115 2.27 12.07 7.95
CA LEU A 115 1.97 10.72 7.42
C LEU A 115 1.20 10.75 6.08
N PRO A 116 0.17 11.60 5.89
CA PRO A 116 -0.58 11.60 4.63
C PRO A 116 0.22 12.03 3.40
N ALA A 117 1.39 12.66 3.56
CA ALA A 117 2.28 12.97 2.44
C ALA A 117 2.81 11.72 1.71
N ASN A 118 2.75 10.54 2.34
CA ASN A 118 2.99 9.27 1.66
C ASN A 118 1.99 9.03 0.52
N LEU A 119 0.75 9.51 0.63
CA LEU A 119 -0.24 9.41 -0.43
C LEU A 119 0.12 10.29 -1.63
N CYS A 120 0.72 11.46 -1.40
CA CYS A 120 1.27 12.30 -2.47
C CYS A 120 2.39 11.56 -3.23
N LEU A 121 3.29 10.85 -2.54
CA LEU A 121 4.31 10.02 -3.21
C LEU A 121 3.69 8.89 -4.05
N ILE A 122 2.65 8.23 -3.53
CA ILE A 122 1.90 7.20 -4.25
C ILE A 122 1.25 7.78 -5.52
N LEU A 123 0.51 8.88 -5.38
CA LEU A 123 -0.20 9.49 -6.50
C LEU A 123 0.75 10.07 -7.54
N TYR A 124 1.90 10.63 -7.13
CA TYR A 124 2.94 11.01 -8.08
C TYR A 124 3.47 9.80 -8.85
N LYS A 125 3.69 8.66 -8.18
CA LYS A 125 4.13 7.43 -8.84
C LYS A 125 3.10 6.93 -9.87
N GLU A 126 1.82 6.91 -9.51
CA GLU A 126 0.73 6.41 -10.36
C GLU A 126 0.39 7.34 -11.51
N THR A 127 0.45 8.67 -11.31
CA THR A 127 -0.11 9.63 -12.26
C THR A 127 0.91 10.56 -12.91
N LYS A 128 2.11 10.70 -12.31
CA LYS A 128 3.13 11.70 -12.68
C LYS A 128 2.65 13.16 -12.64
N GLN A 129 1.51 13.46 -12.01
CA GLN A 129 1.03 14.83 -11.87
C GLN A 129 1.89 15.62 -10.88
N GLU A 130 2.38 16.78 -11.32
CA GLU A 130 3.38 17.57 -10.59
C GLU A 130 2.88 18.06 -9.23
N LYS A 131 1.58 18.37 -9.08
CA LYS A 131 0.99 18.81 -7.79
C LYS A 131 1.28 17.84 -6.63
N TYR A 132 1.36 16.54 -6.90
CA TYR A 132 1.68 15.54 -5.88
C TYR A 132 3.16 15.55 -5.49
N LYS A 133 4.05 15.82 -6.44
CA LYS A 133 5.46 16.04 -6.13
C LYS A 133 5.63 17.31 -5.31
N LEU A 134 4.98 18.42 -5.72
CA LEU A 134 5.02 19.67 -4.96
C LEU A 134 4.49 19.49 -3.53
N CYS A 135 3.40 18.72 -3.33
CA CYS A 135 2.93 18.33 -2.00
C CYS A 135 4.03 17.66 -1.17
N ALA A 136 4.70 16.66 -1.76
CA ALA A 136 5.78 15.95 -1.09
C ALA A 136 6.98 16.88 -0.78
N ASP A 137 7.38 17.72 -1.73
CA ASP A 137 8.47 18.69 -1.55
C ASP A 137 8.15 19.68 -0.42
N ASN A 138 6.90 20.16 -0.35
CA ASN A 138 6.43 21.05 0.71
C ASN A 138 6.56 20.40 2.09
N VAL A 139 6.12 19.15 2.25
CA VAL A 139 6.22 18.41 3.52
C VAL A 139 7.67 18.07 3.86
N ARG A 140 8.50 17.71 2.88
CA ARG A 140 9.94 17.47 3.09
C ARG A 140 10.64 18.68 3.71
N ARG A 141 10.35 19.89 3.23
CA ARG A 141 10.94 21.13 3.75
C ARG A 141 10.52 21.47 5.19
N VAL A 142 9.38 20.96 5.66
CA VAL A 142 8.96 21.14 7.07
C VAL A 142 10.02 20.58 8.02
N PHE A 143 10.67 19.46 7.68
CA PHE A 143 11.68 18.83 8.54
C PHE A 143 12.95 19.67 8.76
N ASP A 144 13.23 20.64 7.87
CA ASP A 144 14.43 21.49 7.98
C ASP A 144 14.34 22.43 9.20
N THR A 145 13.12 22.83 9.57
CA THR A 145 12.85 23.80 10.66
C THR A 145 11.95 23.25 11.75
N TYR A 146 11.52 22.00 11.66
CA TYR A 146 10.64 21.37 12.65
C TYR A 146 11.30 21.34 14.04
N PRO A 147 10.57 21.64 15.13
CA PRO A 147 11.18 21.78 16.45
C PRO A 147 11.70 20.45 16.99
N ARG A 148 12.78 20.54 17.78
CA ARG A 148 13.55 19.40 18.24
C ARG A 148 13.88 19.48 19.72
N THR A 149 14.01 18.32 20.37
CA THR A 149 14.62 18.18 21.69
C THR A 149 16.10 18.57 21.63
N LYS A 150 16.73 18.76 22.79
CA LYS A 150 18.15 19.13 22.88
C LYS A 150 19.07 18.11 22.19
N ASP A 151 18.72 16.83 22.20
CA ASP A 151 19.44 15.75 21.50
C ASP A 151 18.98 15.53 20.04
N GLY A 152 18.06 16.37 19.55
CA GLY A 152 17.72 16.48 18.13
C GLY A 152 16.53 15.64 17.67
N GLY A 153 15.78 15.01 18.58
CA GLY A 153 14.54 14.30 18.29
C GLY A 153 13.40 15.26 17.97
N PHE A 154 12.58 14.97 16.97
CA PHE A 154 11.45 15.83 16.62
C PHE A 154 10.40 15.83 17.74
N TRP A 155 9.86 17.01 18.06
CA TRP A 155 8.71 17.05 18.97
C TRP A 155 7.52 16.36 18.31
N HIS A 156 6.69 15.66 19.07
CA HIS A 156 5.51 15.03 18.49
C HIS A 156 4.56 16.06 17.85
N ALA A 157 4.38 17.22 18.50
CA ALA A 157 3.70 18.37 17.90
C ALA A 157 4.29 19.72 18.36
N ASN A 158 4.32 20.68 17.44
CA ASN A 158 4.72 22.06 17.64
C ASN A 158 3.59 22.87 18.29
N ILE A 159 3.27 22.52 19.54
CA ILE A 159 2.34 23.27 20.40
C ILE A 159 2.90 23.34 21.81
N LYS A 160 2.58 24.41 22.54
CA LYS A 160 3.13 24.69 23.87
C LYS A 160 2.96 23.54 24.89
N SER A 161 1.85 22.82 24.84
CA SER A 161 1.58 21.70 25.77
C SER A 161 2.34 20.41 25.43
N ARG A 162 3.05 20.38 24.30
CA ARG A 162 3.80 19.21 23.80
C ARG A 162 5.27 19.53 23.49
N GLU A 163 5.77 20.66 23.96
CA GLU A 163 7.18 21.04 23.78
C GLU A 163 8.09 19.93 24.35
N TYR A 164 9.12 19.59 23.57
CA TYR A 164 10.14 18.58 23.91
C TYR A 164 9.62 17.15 24.12
N GLN A 165 8.35 16.86 23.84
CA GLN A 165 7.81 15.51 24.00
C GLN A 165 8.11 14.65 22.77
N LEU A 166 8.66 13.47 23.02
CA LEU A 166 8.83 12.40 22.03
C LEU A 166 7.71 11.39 22.25
N TRP A 167 6.90 11.08 21.23
CA TRP A 167 5.90 10.02 21.30
C TRP A 167 6.23 8.97 20.26
N ALA A 168 6.36 7.70 20.64
CA ALA A 168 6.86 6.61 19.79
C ALA A 168 6.22 6.59 18.38
N ASP A 169 4.92 6.91 18.30
CA ASP A 169 4.13 7.08 17.08
C ASP A 169 4.79 7.99 16.05
N GLY A 170 5.41 9.08 16.52
CA GLY A 170 6.05 10.11 15.68
C GLY A 170 7.09 9.56 14.71
N VAL A 171 7.79 8.48 15.08
CA VAL A 171 8.73 7.79 14.19
C VAL A 171 7.98 7.24 12.98
N PHE A 172 6.86 6.56 13.19
CA PHE A 172 6.03 6.03 12.10
C PHE A 172 5.36 7.13 11.29
N MET A 173 4.96 8.24 11.93
CA MET A 173 4.24 9.31 11.23
C MET A 173 5.15 10.07 10.24
N GLY A 174 6.42 10.27 10.55
CA GLY A 174 7.33 11.07 9.73
C GLY A 174 8.38 10.28 8.94
N MET A 175 9.01 9.27 9.55
CA MET A 175 10.24 8.69 8.99
C MET A 175 10.02 7.85 7.72
N PRO A 176 8.95 7.04 7.59
CA PRO A 176 8.65 6.36 6.34
C PRO A 176 8.50 7.33 5.16
N PHE A 177 7.89 8.50 5.39
CA PHE A 177 7.78 9.52 4.36
C PHE A 177 9.15 10.03 3.92
N LEU A 178 10.03 10.41 4.87
CA LEU A 178 11.37 10.93 4.55
C LEU A 178 12.16 9.94 3.70
N VAL A 179 12.27 8.68 4.13
CA VAL A 179 13.05 7.67 3.41
C VAL A 179 12.48 7.40 2.01
N ARG A 180 11.14 7.33 1.88
CA ARG A 180 10.48 7.13 0.58
C ARG A 180 10.69 8.34 -0.34
N TYR A 181 10.62 9.55 0.20
CA TYR A 181 10.89 10.79 -0.54
C TYR A 181 12.33 10.81 -1.05
N GLY A 182 13.31 10.57 -0.17
CA GLY A 182 14.73 10.61 -0.53
C GLY A 182 15.07 9.60 -1.62
N LYS A 183 14.52 8.39 -1.52
CA LYS A 183 14.66 7.37 -2.57
C LYS A 183 14.02 7.77 -3.89
N MET A 184 12.86 8.44 -3.86
CA MET A 184 12.12 8.81 -5.06
C MET A 184 12.74 10.00 -5.80
N PHE A 185 13.27 10.98 -5.08
CA PHE A 185 13.70 12.27 -5.63
C PHE A 185 15.20 12.58 -5.46
N GLY A 186 15.99 11.63 -4.95
CA GLY A 186 17.45 11.78 -4.86
C GLY A 186 17.96 12.55 -3.65
N ASP A 187 17.28 12.48 -2.50
CA ASP A 187 17.68 13.12 -1.23
C ASP A 187 18.06 12.10 -0.13
N SER A 188 18.36 10.85 -0.49
CA SER A 188 18.62 9.75 0.47
C SER A 188 19.73 10.07 1.48
N LYS A 189 20.76 10.84 1.11
CA LYS A 189 21.85 11.21 2.03
C LYS A 189 21.32 11.91 3.29
N TYR A 190 20.43 12.88 3.13
CA TYR A 190 19.82 13.55 4.28
C TYR A 190 18.73 12.67 4.90
N THR A 191 17.79 12.17 4.09
CA THR A 191 16.58 11.55 4.63
C THR A 191 16.87 10.29 5.43
N ASP A 192 17.85 9.49 4.99
CA ASP A 192 18.21 8.24 5.67
C ASP A 192 18.98 8.54 6.96
N ALA A 193 19.88 9.53 6.93
CA ALA A 193 20.60 9.97 8.12
C ALA A 193 19.66 10.55 9.18
N GLU A 194 18.68 11.36 8.78
CA GLU A 194 17.67 11.91 9.67
C GLU A 194 16.77 10.79 10.24
N ALA A 195 16.30 9.86 9.39
CA ALA A 195 15.49 8.74 9.84
C ALA A 195 16.21 7.87 10.88
N VAL A 196 17.49 7.54 10.65
CA VAL A 196 18.32 6.80 11.61
C VAL A 196 18.49 7.59 12.90
N LYS A 197 18.81 8.89 12.82
CA LYS A 197 18.95 9.75 14.00
C LYS A 197 17.68 9.74 14.84
N GLN A 198 16.50 9.91 14.23
CA GLN A 198 15.23 9.89 14.95
C GLN A 198 14.99 8.53 15.62
N MET A 199 15.19 7.41 14.93
CA MET A 199 15.05 6.09 15.55
C MET A 199 15.97 5.91 16.76
N LEU A 200 17.23 6.35 16.67
CA LEU A 200 18.20 6.26 17.78
C LEU A 200 17.82 7.15 18.97
N VAL A 201 17.42 8.40 18.72
CA VAL A 201 17.00 9.33 19.79
C VAL A 201 15.75 8.82 20.49
N TYR A 202 14.75 8.37 19.73
CA TYR A 202 13.52 7.83 20.31
C TYR A 202 13.79 6.55 21.10
N TYR A 203 14.54 5.61 20.55
CA TYR A 203 14.89 4.37 21.27
C TYR A 203 15.66 4.67 22.56
N LYS A 204 16.65 5.57 22.52
CA LYS A 204 17.42 5.97 23.70
C LYS A 204 16.53 6.52 24.83
N ASN A 205 15.52 7.32 24.50
CA ASN A 205 14.70 8.00 25.49
C ASN A 205 13.47 7.20 25.93
N LEU A 206 12.93 6.33 25.07
CA LEU A 206 11.69 5.61 25.32
C LEU A 206 11.88 4.13 25.68
N ASN A 207 13.08 3.57 25.54
CA ASN A 207 13.31 2.16 25.85
C ASN A 207 13.30 1.89 27.36
N ASP A 208 12.46 0.92 27.76
CA ASP A 208 12.51 0.32 29.08
C ASP A 208 13.57 -0.79 29.09
N PRO A 209 14.70 -0.61 29.79
CA PRO A 209 15.77 -1.60 29.81
C PRO A 209 15.39 -2.91 30.52
N ALA A 210 14.34 -2.90 31.35
CA ALA A 210 13.91 -4.11 32.06
C ALA A 210 13.14 -5.07 31.14
N THR A 211 12.37 -4.53 30.20
CA THR A 211 11.48 -5.33 29.33
C THR A 211 11.90 -5.34 27.87
N GLY A 212 12.70 -4.36 27.43
CA GLY A 212 13.00 -4.13 26.01
C GLY A 212 11.86 -3.47 25.24
N LEU A 213 10.72 -3.18 25.87
CA LEU A 213 9.61 -2.44 25.27
C LEU A 213 9.89 -0.94 25.25
N LEU A 214 9.05 -0.18 24.55
CA LEU A 214 9.09 1.28 24.57
C LEU A 214 7.94 1.83 25.42
N TRP A 215 8.24 2.81 26.27
CA TRP A 215 7.21 3.72 26.78
C TRP A 215 6.61 4.52 25.62
N HIS A 216 5.36 4.94 25.80
CA HIS A 216 4.65 5.68 24.76
C HIS A 216 5.27 7.07 24.52
N ALA A 217 5.55 7.81 25.60
CA ALA A 217 6.14 9.14 25.57
C ALA A 217 6.92 9.44 26.86
#